data_AF-A0A8B9RET4-F1
#
_entry.id   AF-A0A8B9RET4-F1
#
_cell.length_a   1.000
_cell.length_b   1.000
_cell.length_c   1.000
_cell.angle_alpha   90.00
_cell.angle_beta   90.00
_cell.angle_gamma   90.00
#
_symmetry.space_group_name_H-M   'P 1'
#
loop_
_entity.id
_entity.type
_entity.pdbx_description
1 polymer ?
#
loop_
_entity_poly.entity_id
_entity_poly.type
_entity_poly.pdbx_seq_one_letter_code
_entity_poly.pdbx_strand_id
1 'polypeptide(L)'
;MAHIWKDVKAVLPATKPEFPLQFSDVVDPSVLVLLGLSREQLYSSSDPPACVENAQIIMDYSWEKLNTGTWRDVDKEWRRVYSHGCLFKAVGMCHGEPSQAQVQEAIKTCDMGLLMGAAILDNVLQRLVGVLKKKLKMQLSSREEEDSDRPCLKKLKKDGTPEPRIDAAVSVPRVKCPALETFRSEYLEPQKPVILEGIISHWPAFTEHPWRYYI
;
A
#
# COMPACT_ATOMS: atom_id res chain seq x y z
N MET A 1 -14.40 22.33 -13.47
CA MET A 1 -13.52 21.15 -13.45
C MET A 1 -12.66 21.20 -12.20
N ALA A 2 -12.81 20.23 -11.29
CA ALA A 2 -12.15 20.29 -10.00
C ALA A 2 -10.71 19.76 -10.13
N HIS A 3 -9.74 20.67 -10.29
CA HIS A 3 -8.32 20.33 -10.41
C HIS A 3 -7.87 19.50 -9.21
N ILE A 4 -7.66 18.20 -9.42
CA ILE A 4 -7.09 17.26 -8.44
C ILE A 4 -5.79 17.81 -7.84
N TRP A 5 -5.00 18.50 -8.65
CA TRP A 5 -3.80 19.20 -8.22
C TRP A 5 -4.02 20.19 -7.06
N LYS A 6 -5.14 20.94 -7.06
CA LYS A 6 -5.45 21.89 -5.98
C LYS A 6 -5.62 21.18 -4.63
N ASP A 7 -6.35 20.06 -4.66
CA ASP A 7 -6.63 19.28 -3.45
C ASP A 7 -5.38 18.51 -2.99
N VAL A 8 -4.57 18.00 -3.92
CA VAL A 8 -3.27 17.37 -3.63
C VAL A 8 -2.31 18.39 -2.99
N LYS A 9 -2.21 19.60 -3.56
CA LYS A 9 -1.36 20.68 -3.03
C LYS A 9 -1.79 21.11 -1.63
N ALA A 10 -3.08 21.06 -1.31
CA ALA A 10 -3.60 21.38 0.02
C ALA A 10 -3.23 20.35 1.11
N VAL A 11 -2.79 19.14 0.73
CA VAL A 11 -2.33 18.09 1.68
C VAL A 11 -0.86 18.28 2.06
N LEU A 12 -0.10 18.98 1.23
CA LEU A 12 1.33 19.23 1.43
C LEU A 12 1.55 20.42 2.37
N PRO A 13 2.74 20.51 3.02
CA PRO A 13 3.13 21.71 3.74
C PRO A 13 3.01 22.95 2.85
N ALA A 14 2.65 24.10 3.44
CA ALA A 14 2.38 25.30 2.65
C ALA A 14 3.67 25.91 2.09
N THR A 15 4.77 25.74 2.81
CA THR A 15 6.07 26.33 2.49
C THR A 15 7.20 25.30 2.56
N LYS A 16 8.29 25.56 1.82
CA LYS A 16 9.49 24.69 1.82
C LYS A 16 10.08 24.46 3.22
N PRO A 17 10.16 25.47 4.13
CA PRO A 17 10.66 25.28 5.49
C PRO A 17 9.79 24.34 6.34
N GLU A 18 8.48 24.28 6.08
CA GLU A 18 7.55 23.35 6.75
C GLU A 18 7.66 21.91 6.22
N PHE A 19 8.50 21.67 5.21
CA PHE A 19 8.81 20.35 4.69
C PHE A 19 10.27 19.99 5.06
N PRO A 20 10.53 19.55 6.31
CA PRO A 20 11.85 19.19 6.76
C PRO A 20 12.34 17.88 6.12
N LEU A 21 13.54 17.91 5.56
CA LEU A 21 14.27 16.74 5.06
C LEU A 21 15.53 16.54 5.91
N GLN A 22 15.33 16.33 7.20
CA GLN A 22 16.41 16.05 8.16
C GLN A 22 16.56 14.55 8.32
N PHE A 23 17.72 14.05 7.93
CA PHE A 23 18.12 12.65 8.03
C PHE A 23 19.47 12.52 8.73
N SER A 24 19.74 11.36 9.32
CA SER A 24 21.05 11.06 9.90
C SER A 24 22.09 10.75 8.81
N ASP A 25 23.33 10.53 9.24
CA ASP A 25 24.46 10.10 8.41
C ASP A 25 24.31 8.67 7.85
N VAL A 26 23.27 7.93 8.27
CA VAL A 26 22.89 6.64 7.68
C VAL A 26 22.44 6.77 6.22
N VAL A 27 21.88 7.93 5.84
CA VAL A 27 21.40 8.17 4.48
C VAL A 27 22.50 8.82 3.65
N ASP A 28 22.80 8.23 2.50
CA ASP A 28 23.87 8.69 1.61
C ASP A 28 23.67 10.15 1.17
N PRO A 29 24.72 10.99 1.15
CA PRO A 29 24.62 12.39 0.75
C PRO A 29 23.99 12.62 -0.64
N SER A 30 24.22 11.72 -1.59
CA SER A 30 23.62 11.77 -2.93
C SER A 30 22.10 11.65 -2.90
N VAL A 31 21.56 10.81 -2.00
CA VAL A 31 20.12 10.65 -1.78
C VAL A 31 19.54 11.91 -1.15
N LEU A 32 20.25 12.55 -0.22
CA LEU A 32 19.83 13.82 0.38
C LEU A 32 19.73 14.94 -0.67
N VAL A 33 20.68 14.98 -1.62
CA VAL A 33 20.63 15.91 -2.75
C VAL A 33 19.39 15.65 -3.61
N LEU A 34 19.12 14.39 -3.97
CA LEU A 34 17.93 14.03 -4.75
C LEU A 34 16.62 14.37 -4.03
N LEU A 35 16.50 14.07 -2.74
CA LEU A 35 15.34 14.45 -1.91
C LEU A 35 15.14 15.97 -1.91
N GLY A 36 16.23 16.73 -1.79
CA GLY A 36 16.23 18.19 -1.89
C GLY A 36 15.70 18.66 -3.24
N LEU A 37 16.22 18.12 -4.34
CA LEU A 37 15.79 18.45 -5.71
C LEU A 37 14.31 18.13 -5.94
N SER A 38 13.84 16.94 -5.50
CA SER A 38 12.43 16.56 -5.60
C SER A 38 11.51 17.50 -4.79
N ARG A 39 11.95 17.94 -3.60
CA ARG A 39 11.21 18.96 -2.82
C ARG A 39 11.19 20.31 -3.55
N GLU A 40 12.29 20.74 -4.15
CA GLU A 40 12.33 21.99 -4.91
C GLU A 40 11.37 21.96 -6.11
N GLN A 41 11.34 20.84 -6.82
CA GLN A 41 10.42 20.61 -7.95
C GLN A 41 8.95 20.62 -7.52
N LEU A 42 8.64 20.09 -6.33
CA LEU A 42 7.26 20.06 -5.78
C LEU A 42 6.63 21.45 -5.63
N TYR A 43 7.43 22.44 -5.23
CA TYR A 43 6.99 23.82 -4.99
C TYR A 43 7.23 24.76 -6.17
N SER A 44 8.03 24.34 -7.14
CA SER A 44 8.28 25.09 -8.37
C SER A 44 7.23 24.72 -9.40
N SER A 45 6.85 25.64 -10.29
CA SER A 45 5.95 25.35 -11.42
C SER A 45 6.67 24.59 -12.55
N SER A 46 7.59 23.70 -12.19
CA SER A 46 8.53 23.04 -13.11
C SER A 46 8.04 21.66 -13.56
N ASP A 47 8.72 21.16 -14.59
CA ASP A 47 8.40 19.98 -15.39
C ASP A 47 8.05 18.71 -14.58
N PRO A 48 6.79 18.23 -14.61
CA PRO A 48 6.33 17.05 -13.86
C PRO A 48 7.10 15.72 -14.12
N PRO A 49 7.53 15.38 -15.35
CA PRO A 49 8.28 14.16 -15.64
C PRO A 49 9.58 14.03 -14.82
N ALA A 50 10.36 15.11 -14.71
CA ALA A 50 11.61 15.11 -13.97
C ALA A 50 11.40 14.87 -12.46
N CYS A 51 10.26 15.31 -11.91
CA CYS A 51 9.88 15.04 -10.52
C CYS A 51 9.61 13.55 -10.29
N VAL A 52 8.90 12.91 -11.22
CA VAL A 52 8.58 11.48 -11.16
C VAL A 52 9.84 10.62 -11.31
N GLU A 53 10.77 10.97 -12.19
CA GLU A 53 12.03 10.26 -12.39
C GLU A 53 12.93 10.31 -11.15
N ASN A 54 13.17 11.51 -10.58
CA ASN A 54 13.95 11.64 -9.35
C ASN A 54 13.31 10.86 -8.20
N ALA A 55 11.98 10.92 -8.08
CA ALA A 55 11.25 10.16 -7.07
C ALA A 55 11.39 8.64 -7.27
N GLN A 56 11.40 8.18 -8.52
CA GLN A 56 11.62 6.77 -8.86
C GLN A 56 13.01 6.30 -8.42
N ILE A 57 14.06 7.09 -8.68
CA ILE A 57 15.44 6.78 -8.23
C ILE A 57 15.51 6.66 -6.71
N ILE A 58 14.88 7.60 -5.98
CA ILE A 58 14.81 7.57 -4.51
C ILE A 58 14.10 6.29 -4.04
N MET A 59 12.98 5.94 -4.67
CA MET A 59 12.22 4.74 -4.34
C MET A 59 13.01 3.46 -4.60
N ASP A 60 13.68 3.34 -5.75
CA ASP A 60 14.44 2.15 -6.11
C ASP A 60 15.62 1.93 -5.17
N TYR A 61 16.40 2.99 -4.91
CA TYR A 61 17.54 2.89 -4.01
C TYR A 61 17.12 2.57 -2.57
N SER A 62 16.09 3.24 -2.06
CA SER A 62 15.60 2.95 -0.71
C SER A 62 14.94 1.58 -0.63
N TRP A 63 14.26 1.10 -1.68
CA TRP A 63 13.72 -0.27 -1.74
C TRP A 63 14.82 -1.32 -1.57
N GLU A 64 15.96 -1.16 -2.23
CA GLU A 64 17.11 -2.05 -2.04
C GLU A 64 17.55 -2.06 -0.58
N LYS A 65 17.68 -0.89 0.05
CA LYS A 65 18.06 -0.77 1.48
C LYS A 65 17.04 -1.43 2.42
N LEU A 66 15.75 -1.30 2.12
CA LEU A 66 14.68 -1.94 2.88
C LEU A 66 14.69 -3.47 2.77
N ASN A 67 15.23 -4.02 1.67
CA ASN A 67 15.19 -5.46 1.36
C ASN A 67 16.56 -6.17 1.43
N THR A 68 17.60 -5.51 1.95
CA THR A 68 18.96 -6.09 2.05
C THR A 68 19.12 -7.07 3.22
N GLY A 69 18.24 -7.05 4.23
CA GLY A 69 18.36 -7.86 5.45
C GLY A 69 17.03 -8.14 6.13
N THR A 70 17.06 -8.53 7.42
CA THR A 70 15.81 -8.75 8.15
C THR A 70 15.08 -7.43 8.38
N TRP A 71 13.75 -7.44 8.25
CA TRP A 71 12.94 -6.22 8.38
C TRP A 71 13.15 -5.48 9.71
N ARG A 72 13.39 -6.25 10.79
CA ARG A 72 13.63 -5.72 12.14
C ARG A 72 14.85 -4.82 12.21
N ASP A 73 15.87 -5.11 11.41
CA ASP A 73 17.17 -4.40 11.41
C ASP A 73 17.21 -3.24 10.42
N VAL A 74 16.14 -3.05 9.63
CA VAL A 74 16.03 -1.95 8.67
C VAL A 74 15.96 -0.62 9.41
N ASP A 75 16.91 0.26 9.12
CA ASP A 75 16.96 1.60 9.72
C ASP A 75 15.70 2.42 9.41
N LYS A 76 15.21 3.13 10.42
CA LYS A 76 14.01 3.97 10.33
C LYS A 76 14.18 5.10 9.30
N GLU A 77 15.40 5.56 9.10
CA GLU A 77 15.73 6.59 8.12
C GLU A 77 15.47 6.10 6.70
N TRP A 78 15.83 4.86 6.36
CA TRP A 78 15.52 4.29 5.05
C TRP A 78 14.01 4.14 4.81
N ARG A 79 13.24 3.81 5.85
CA ARG A 79 11.76 3.81 5.78
C ARG A 79 11.19 5.20 5.55
N ARG A 80 11.77 6.23 6.19
CA ARG A 80 11.42 7.63 5.95
C ARG A 80 11.77 8.03 4.51
N VAL A 81 12.96 7.69 4.00
CA VAL A 81 13.37 7.98 2.62
C VAL A 81 12.40 7.37 1.61
N TYR A 82 12.06 6.08 1.78
CA TYR A 82 11.10 5.40 0.90
C TYR A 82 9.74 6.10 0.88
N SER A 83 9.26 6.54 2.05
CA SER A 83 8.00 7.28 2.18
C SER A 83 8.02 8.61 1.45
N HIS A 84 9.15 9.32 1.48
CA HIS A 84 9.34 10.56 0.73
C HIS A 84 9.37 10.30 -0.78
N GLY A 85 10.06 9.26 -1.23
CA GLY A 85 10.05 8.83 -2.63
C GLY A 85 8.62 8.55 -3.12
N CYS A 86 7.84 7.78 -2.36
CA CYS A 86 6.44 7.51 -2.66
C CYS A 86 5.59 8.78 -2.72
N LEU A 87 5.80 9.71 -1.78
CA LEU A 87 5.09 10.99 -1.77
C LEU A 87 5.41 11.83 -3.01
N PHE A 88 6.69 12.00 -3.34
CA PHE A 88 7.11 12.79 -4.49
C PHE A 88 6.59 12.20 -5.80
N LYS A 89 6.69 10.87 -5.96
CA LYS A 89 6.17 10.19 -7.16
C LYS A 89 4.66 10.34 -7.29
N ALA A 90 3.91 10.08 -6.22
CA ALA A 90 2.46 10.19 -6.23
C ALA A 90 1.99 11.62 -6.52
N VAL A 91 2.65 12.64 -5.95
CA VAL A 91 2.30 14.03 -6.24
C VAL A 91 2.68 14.42 -7.66
N GLY A 92 3.86 14.03 -8.16
CA GLY A 92 4.29 14.28 -9.53
C GLY A 92 3.30 13.73 -10.56
N MET A 93 2.76 12.52 -10.31
CA MET A 93 1.70 11.91 -11.12
C MET A 93 0.37 12.67 -11.11
N CYS A 94 0.11 13.49 -10.09
CA CYS A 94 -1.13 14.24 -9.92
C CYS A 94 -1.06 15.68 -10.46
N HIS A 95 0.08 16.09 -11.03
CA HIS A 95 0.23 17.42 -11.61
C HIS A 95 -0.60 17.56 -12.90
N GLY A 96 -1.19 18.75 -13.11
CA GLY A 96 -2.03 19.02 -14.29
C GLY A 96 -3.36 18.27 -14.26
N GLU A 97 -3.68 17.59 -15.36
CA GLU A 97 -4.89 16.78 -15.53
C GLU A 97 -4.53 15.29 -15.67
N PRO A 98 -4.36 14.57 -14.56
CA PRO A 98 -4.00 13.16 -14.60
C PRO A 98 -5.17 12.30 -15.08
N SER A 99 -4.84 11.29 -15.88
CA SER A 99 -5.75 10.22 -16.25
C SER A 99 -6.16 9.38 -15.03
N GLN A 100 -7.26 8.64 -15.17
CA GLN A 100 -7.72 7.70 -14.13
C GLN A 100 -6.62 6.68 -13.75
N ALA A 101 -5.87 6.19 -14.74
CA ALA A 101 -4.76 5.25 -14.53
C ALA A 101 -3.63 5.87 -13.67
N GLN A 102 -3.26 7.12 -13.95
CA GLN A 102 -2.25 7.85 -13.16
C GLN A 102 -2.71 8.07 -11.71
N VAL A 103 -4.00 8.38 -11.50
CA VAL A 103 -4.55 8.51 -10.14
C VAL A 103 -4.52 7.18 -9.39
N GLN A 104 -4.86 6.07 -10.06
CA GLN A 104 -4.75 4.73 -9.48
C GLN A 104 -3.30 4.35 -9.16
N GLU A 105 -2.36 4.69 -10.04
CA GLU A 105 -0.93 4.46 -9.82
C GLU A 105 -0.40 5.32 -8.66
N ALA A 106 -0.83 6.56 -8.53
CA ALA A 106 -0.50 7.41 -7.39
C ALA A 106 -1.03 6.83 -6.07
N ILE A 107 -2.26 6.29 -6.05
CA ILE A 107 -2.82 5.59 -4.88
C ILE A 107 -1.97 4.36 -4.54
N LYS A 108 -1.66 3.51 -5.53
CA LYS A 108 -0.80 2.33 -5.35
C LYS A 108 0.56 2.73 -4.77
N THR A 109 1.15 3.81 -5.28
CA THR A 109 2.42 4.35 -4.81
C THR A 109 2.35 4.79 -3.35
N CYS A 110 1.27 5.47 -2.95
CA CYS A 110 1.03 5.84 -1.55
C CYS A 110 0.84 4.60 -0.66
N ASP A 111 0.07 3.61 -1.11
CA ASP A 111 -0.17 2.37 -0.36
C ASP A 111 1.15 1.60 -0.14
N MET A 112 2.06 1.58 -1.12
CA MET A 112 3.40 1.03 -0.94
C MET A 112 4.20 1.79 0.13
N GLY A 113 4.16 3.12 0.12
CA GLY A 113 4.80 3.95 1.14
C GLY A 113 4.21 3.75 2.54
N LEU A 114 2.91 3.52 2.66
CA LEU A 114 2.25 3.19 3.93
C LEU A 114 2.62 1.79 4.43
N LEU A 115 2.83 0.83 3.53
CA LEU A 115 3.17 -0.55 3.85
C LEU A 115 4.64 -0.71 4.25
N MET A 116 5.55 -0.11 3.48
CA MET A 116 7.01 -0.32 3.59
C MET A 116 7.73 0.86 4.26
N GLY A 117 7.10 2.02 4.30
CA GLY A 117 7.72 3.23 4.80
C GLY A 117 7.51 3.47 6.30
N ALA A 118 7.64 4.74 6.68
CA ALA A 118 7.37 5.28 7.99
C ALA A 118 6.38 6.44 7.86
N ALA A 119 5.62 6.72 8.92
CA ALA A 119 4.78 7.90 8.95
C ALA A 119 5.62 9.17 8.83
N ILE A 120 5.31 10.01 7.83
CA ILE A 120 5.95 11.30 7.59
C ILE A 120 4.89 12.41 7.48
N LEU A 121 5.27 13.64 7.82
CA LEU A 121 4.45 14.86 7.68
C LEU A 121 3.00 14.67 8.19
N ASP A 122 2.88 14.07 9.38
CA ASP A 122 1.60 13.74 10.00
C ASP A 122 0.71 12.83 9.12
N ASN A 123 1.24 11.69 8.67
CA ASN A 123 0.50 10.72 7.83
C ASN A 123 0.02 11.30 6.48
N VAL A 124 0.85 12.12 5.85
CA VAL A 124 0.54 12.78 4.56
C VAL A 124 0.11 11.81 3.46
N LEU A 125 0.72 10.62 3.38
CA LEU A 125 0.37 9.60 2.38
C LEU A 125 -1.07 9.11 2.57
N GLN A 126 -1.51 8.90 3.82
CA GLN A 126 -2.88 8.48 4.11
C GLN A 126 -3.88 9.59 3.76
N ARG A 127 -3.56 10.85 4.07
CA ARG A 127 -4.39 12.00 3.68
C ARG A 127 -4.48 12.13 2.17
N LEU A 128 -3.36 11.95 1.46
CA LEU A 128 -3.29 11.99 0.01
C LEU A 128 -4.17 10.90 -0.62
N VAL A 129 -4.08 9.65 -0.15
CA VAL A 129 -4.98 8.56 -0.57
C VAL A 129 -6.45 8.93 -0.38
N GLY A 130 -6.81 9.57 0.74
CA GLY A 130 -8.16 10.05 1.00
C GLY A 130 -8.66 11.04 -0.07
N VAL A 131 -7.82 12.00 -0.45
CA VAL A 131 -8.11 12.98 -1.51
C VAL A 131 -8.27 12.29 -2.87
N LEU A 132 -7.33 11.42 -3.25
CA LEU A 132 -7.34 10.74 -4.54
C LEU A 132 -8.54 9.79 -4.69
N LYS A 133 -8.87 9.01 -3.65
CA LYS A 133 -10.05 8.12 -3.65
C LYS A 133 -11.36 8.89 -3.75
N LYS A 134 -11.48 10.05 -3.06
CA LYS A 134 -12.66 10.91 -3.16
C LYS A 134 -12.88 11.40 -4.59
N LYS A 135 -11.81 11.79 -5.29
CA LYS A 135 -11.87 12.21 -6.70
C LYS A 135 -12.27 11.08 -7.64
N LEU A 136 -11.65 9.91 -7.48
CA LEU A 136 -11.97 8.74 -8.29
C LEU A 136 -13.46 8.37 -8.17
N LYS A 137 -13.99 8.43 -6.94
CA LYS A 137 -15.41 8.20 -6.68
C LYS A 137 -16.32 9.24 -7.34
N MET A 138 -15.95 10.52 -7.28
CA MET A 138 -16.71 11.59 -7.93
C MET A 138 -16.76 11.43 -9.45
N GLN A 139 -15.66 11.01 -10.09
CA GLN A 139 -15.61 10.76 -11.53
C GLN A 139 -16.43 9.55 -11.96
N LEU A 140 -16.52 8.52 -11.09
CA LEU A 140 -17.37 7.36 -11.32
C LEU A 140 -18.86 7.72 -11.18
N SER A 141 -19.23 8.47 -10.13
CA SER A 141 -20.62 8.90 -9.95
C SER A 141 -21.10 9.87 -11.02
N SER A 142 -20.23 10.73 -11.56
CA SER A 142 -20.59 11.61 -12.69
C SER A 142 -20.74 10.86 -14.02
N ARG A 143 -20.19 9.64 -14.14
CA ARG A 143 -20.39 8.76 -15.30
C ARG A 143 -21.68 7.95 -15.22
N GLU A 144 -22.16 7.69 -14.00
CA GLU A 144 -23.44 7.01 -13.76
C GLU A 144 -24.65 7.97 -13.92
N GLU A 145 -24.44 9.29 -13.95
CA GLU A 145 -25.52 10.27 -14.21
C GLU A 145 -25.87 10.44 -15.71
N GLU A 146 -25.08 9.87 -16.64
CA GLU A 146 -25.44 9.79 -18.06
C GLU A 146 -26.16 8.48 -18.45
N ASP A 147 -26.28 7.52 -17.53
CA ASP A 147 -27.02 6.28 -17.78
C ASP A 147 -27.83 5.85 -16.54
N SER A 148 -29.14 6.11 -16.63
CA SER A 148 -30.22 5.55 -15.80
C SER A 148 -30.42 6.11 -14.37
N ASP A 149 -31.51 6.87 -14.24
CA ASP A 149 -32.33 7.06 -13.02
C ASP A 149 -32.41 5.79 -12.14
N ARG A 150 -31.85 5.85 -10.92
CA ARG A 150 -32.36 5.18 -9.70
C ARG A 150 -31.54 5.55 -8.46
N PRO A 151 -32.15 6.12 -7.40
CA PRO A 151 -31.44 6.38 -6.15
C PRO A 151 -31.33 5.09 -5.33
N CYS A 152 -30.14 4.49 -5.26
CA CYS A 152 -29.87 3.39 -4.33
C CYS A 152 -29.50 3.97 -2.95
N LEU A 153 -30.52 4.05 -2.08
CA LEU A 153 -30.38 4.44 -0.68
C LEU A 153 -29.39 3.51 0.04
N LYS A 154 -28.30 4.08 0.55
CA LYS A 154 -27.36 3.39 1.44
C LYS A 154 -28.10 2.96 2.71
N LYS A 155 -28.35 1.66 2.86
CA LYS A 155 -28.82 1.09 4.13
C LYS A 155 -27.69 1.17 5.16
N LEU A 156 -28.00 1.84 6.26
CA LEU A 156 -27.25 1.90 7.51
C LEU A 156 -26.93 0.46 7.97
N LYS A 157 -25.63 0.14 8.13
CA LYS A 157 -25.18 -1.15 8.69
C LYS A 157 -25.72 -1.27 10.12
N LYS A 158 -26.63 -2.22 10.33
CA LYS A 158 -27.01 -2.69 11.65
C LYS A 158 -25.95 -3.68 12.13
N ASP A 159 -25.51 -3.48 13.36
CA ASP A 159 -24.56 -4.29 14.10
C ASP A 159 -25.01 -5.76 14.19
N GLY A 160 -24.05 -6.68 14.15
CA GLY A 160 -24.23 -8.13 14.11
C GLY A 160 -23.71 -8.78 12.82
N THR A 161 -22.41 -9.00 12.72
CA THR A 161 -21.87 -10.00 11.78
C THR A 161 -22.51 -11.35 12.11
N PRO A 162 -23.28 -11.97 11.21
CA PRO A 162 -23.68 -13.36 11.38
C PRO A 162 -22.39 -14.18 11.40
N GLU A 163 -22.20 -15.01 12.42
CA GLU A 163 -21.12 -15.99 12.39
C GLU A 163 -21.22 -16.78 11.07
N PRO A 164 -20.12 -16.96 10.33
CA PRO A 164 -20.14 -17.71 9.08
C PRO A 164 -20.57 -19.14 9.39
N ARG A 165 -21.80 -19.47 9.02
CA ARG A 165 -22.37 -20.80 9.22
C ARG A 165 -21.74 -21.73 8.20
N ILE A 166 -20.85 -22.62 8.65
CA ILE A 166 -20.25 -23.64 7.79
C ILE A 166 -21.36 -24.64 7.44
N ASP A 167 -21.75 -24.69 6.17
CA ASP A 167 -22.67 -25.71 5.69
C ASP A 167 -21.96 -27.07 5.69
N ALA A 168 -22.49 -28.03 6.46
CA ALA A 168 -21.94 -29.38 6.53
C ALA A 168 -21.93 -30.07 5.16
N ALA A 169 -22.86 -29.73 4.27
CA ALA A 169 -22.94 -30.27 2.92
C ALA A 169 -21.80 -29.81 2.00
N VAL A 170 -21.11 -28.71 2.33
CA VAL A 170 -19.98 -28.15 1.57
C VAL A 170 -18.68 -28.25 2.38
N SER A 171 -18.66 -29.06 3.44
CA SER A 171 -17.49 -29.19 4.30
C SER A 171 -16.35 -29.90 3.58
N VAL A 172 -15.14 -29.36 3.74
CA VAL A 172 -13.92 -29.97 3.20
C VAL A 172 -13.59 -31.23 4.01
N PRO A 173 -13.35 -32.40 3.36
CA PRO A 173 -13.05 -33.64 4.06
C PRO A 173 -11.77 -33.53 4.89
N ARG A 174 -11.74 -34.19 6.04
CA ARG A 174 -10.59 -34.24 6.95
C ARG A 174 -10.01 -35.65 6.95
N VAL A 175 -8.71 -35.78 6.75
CA VAL A 175 -8.02 -37.08 6.70
C VAL A 175 -6.79 -37.04 7.60
N LYS A 176 -6.62 -38.06 8.44
CA LYS A 176 -5.50 -38.16 9.38
C LYS A 176 -4.35 -38.96 8.78
N CYS A 177 -3.20 -38.31 8.61
CA CYS A 177 -1.96 -38.91 8.12
C CYS A 177 -2.14 -39.90 6.93
N PRO A 178 -2.72 -39.48 5.80
CA PRO A 178 -2.86 -40.37 4.65
C PRO A 178 -1.49 -40.77 4.09
N ALA A 179 -1.40 -41.97 3.51
CA ALA A 179 -0.24 -42.34 2.71
C ALA A 179 -0.11 -41.41 1.48
N LEU A 180 1.12 -41.18 1.02
CA LEU A 180 1.39 -40.26 -0.09
C LEU A 180 0.65 -40.67 -1.37
N GLU A 181 0.56 -41.97 -1.64
CA GLU A 181 -0.13 -42.53 -2.80
C GLU A 181 -1.64 -42.26 -2.74
N THR A 182 -2.26 -42.47 -1.59
CA THR A 182 -3.68 -42.17 -1.34
C THR A 182 -3.96 -40.67 -1.47
N PHE A 183 -3.10 -39.83 -0.90
CA PHE A 183 -3.23 -38.37 -1.06
C PHE A 183 -3.16 -37.95 -2.53
N ARG A 184 -2.22 -38.54 -3.27
CA ARG A 184 -1.99 -38.24 -4.68
C ARG A 184 -3.20 -38.60 -5.55
N SER A 185 -3.67 -39.84 -5.46
CA SER A 185 -4.75 -40.33 -6.33
C SER A 185 -6.12 -39.75 -5.99
N GLU A 186 -6.41 -39.53 -4.69
CA GLU A 186 -7.74 -39.10 -4.26
C GLU A 186 -7.94 -37.59 -4.20
N TYR A 187 -6.87 -36.81 -3.97
CA TYR A 187 -6.96 -35.36 -3.71
C TYR A 187 -6.09 -34.51 -4.63
N LEU A 188 -4.81 -34.85 -4.82
CA LEU A 188 -3.88 -34.01 -5.58
C LEU A 188 -4.17 -34.03 -7.10
N GLU A 189 -4.23 -35.21 -7.72
CA GLU A 189 -4.51 -35.35 -9.16
C GLU A 189 -5.93 -34.87 -9.51
N PRO A 190 -6.97 -35.17 -8.71
CA PRO A 190 -8.32 -34.66 -8.96
C PRO A 190 -8.54 -33.19 -8.55
N GLN A 191 -7.53 -32.52 -7.98
CA GLN A 191 -7.59 -31.14 -7.45
C GLN A 191 -8.73 -30.93 -6.44
N LYS A 192 -8.95 -31.91 -5.55
CA LYS A 192 -9.98 -31.84 -4.51
C LYS A 192 -9.39 -31.26 -3.22
N PRO A 193 -10.04 -30.25 -2.60
CA PRO A 193 -9.59 -29.72 -1.32
C PRO A 193 -9.72 -30.78 -0.21
N VAL A 194 -8.74 -30.82 0.69
CA VAL A 194 -8.72 -31.72 1.85
C VAL A 194 -7.97 -31.07 3.02
N ILE A 195 -8.41 -31.35 4.24
CA ILE A 195 -7.72 -30.95 5.48
C ILE A 195 -6.92 -32.15 5.98
N LEU A 196 -5.61 -32.00 6.09
CA LEU A 196 -4.71 -33.05 6.59
C LEU A 196 -4.46 -32.87 8.09
N GLU A 197 -4.83 -33.89 8.88
CA GLU A 197 -4.65 -33.91 10.33
C GLU A 197 -3.46 -34.80 10.73
N GLY A 198 -2.84 -34.47 11.86
CA GLY A 198 -1.77 -35.30 12.46
C GLY A 198 -0.39 -35.19 11.78
N ILE A 199 -0.24 -34.34 10.77
CA ILE A 199 1.04 -34.16 10.06
C ILE A 199 1.94 -33.17 10.80
N ILE A 200 1.42 -31.97 11.09
CA ILE A 200 2.20 -30.84 11.60
C ILE A 200 2.12 -30.68 13.12
N SER A 201 1.47 -31.60 13.83
CA SER A 201 1.20 -31.49 15.27
C SER A 201 2.46 -31.48 16.13
N HIS A 202 3.58 -31.95 15.59
CA HIS A 202 4.88 -31.96 16.25
C HIS A 202 5.75 -30.75 15.90
N TRP A 203 5.26 -29.83 15.06
CA TRP A 203 6.07 -28.68 14.64
C TRP A 203 6.35 -27.74 15.82
N PRO A 204 7.60 -27.26 15.98
CA PRO A 204 7.96 -26.31 17.03
C PRO A 204 7.07 -25.07 17.05
N ALA A 205 6.50 -24.64 15.91
CA ALA A 205 5.58 -23.51 15.83
C ALA A 205 4.32 -23.66 16.73
N PHE A 206 3.92 -24.88 17.10
CA PHE A 206 2.80 -25.14 18.00
C PHE A 206 3.20 -25.23 19.48
N THR A 207 4.48 -25.44 19.80
CA THR A 207 4.97 -25.70 21.16
C THR A 207 5.95 -24.64 21.67
N GLU A 208 6.77 -24.08 20.79
CA GLU A 208 7.79 -23.07 21.07
C GLU A 208 7.26 -21.68 20.68
N HIS A 209 6.60 -21.04 21.64
CA HIS A 209 6.30 -19.61 21.76
C HIS A 209 5.95 -18.82 20.47
N PRO A 210 4.66 -18.74 20.08
CA PRO A 210 4.24 -18.09 18.83
C PRO A 210 4.46 -16.57 18.73
N TRP A 211 4.78 -15.86 19.82
CA TRP A 211 4.79 -14.39 19.82
C TRP A 211 6.08 -13.72 20.33
N ARG A 212 7.07 -14.48 20.82
CA ARG A 212 8.33 -13.87 21.30
C ARG A 212 9.25 -13.36 20.18
N TYR A 213 9.08 -13.87 18.96
CA TYR A 213 9.85 -13.42 17.79
C TYR A 213 9.26 -12.18 17.10
N TYR A 214 8.06 -11.73 17.49
CA TYR A 214 7.35 -10.61 16.87
C TYR A 214 7.20 -9.38 17.78
N ILE A 215 7.71 -9.45 19.01
CA ILE A 215 7.92 -8.31 19.92
C ILE A 215 9.43 -8.09 20.06
#